data_AF-A0A7K4HHB0-F1
#
_entry.id   AF-A0A7K4HHB0-F1
#
_cell.length_a   1.000
_cell.length_b   1.000
_cell.length_c   1.000
_cell.angle_alpha   90.00
_cell.angle_beta   90.00
_cell.angle_gamma   90.00
#
_symmetry.space_group_name_H-M   'P 1'
#
loop_
_entity.id
_entity.type
_entity.pdbx_description
1 polymer ?
#
loop_
_entity_poly.entity_id
_entity_poly.type
_entity_poly.pdbx_seq_one_letter_code
_entity_poly.pdbx_strand_id
1 'polypeptide(L)'
;EQIKLGLEELGKVIGQEPDYDKLRRALEIENKIFSMQMEIFELKKALPCPVENMFNAMAAAAAIYLSGRPEKITFYEEMLNVAKQRYTLKEHHAGEEKIRSIWPYMIIFFDLSLCEWLDRELGMSILFDIFNYNFAEPIDTTSDLETMLNGMAIKTMEAPMVKQSAEFYYSFIDECVHLAKEFSADCYVFTSHIGCKQFGSVPQILREALRDEVGIPMLLIDLDVGDKRMTSEKIVKDKIKLFAQTLL
;
A
#
# COMPACT_ATOMS: atom_id res chain seq x y z
N GLU A 1 1.80 3.23 -26.90
CA GLU A 1 0.74 3.02 -27.92
C GLU A 1 -0.66 2.84 -27.33
N GLN A 2 -0.93 1.81 -26.51
CA GLN A 2 -2.28 1.52 -25.99
C GLN A 2 -2.92 2.68 -25.19
N ILE A 3 -2.14 3.41 -24.39
CA ILE A 3 -2.64 4.60 -23.66
C ILE A 3 -3.16 5.66 -24.63
N LYS A 4 -2.39 5.96 -25.69
CA LYS A 4 -2.77 6.95 -26.70
C LYS A 4 -4.05 6.54 -27.42
N LEU A 5 -4.12 5.29 -27.88
CA LEU A 5 -5.32 4.73 -28.50
C LEU A 5 -6.52 4.82 -27.57
N GLY A 6 -6.36 4.45 -26.30
CA GLY A 6 -7.44 4.53 -25.31
C GLY A 6 -7.98 5.95 -25.10
N LEU A 7 -7.09 6.95 -25.05
CA LEU A 7 -7.50 8.36 -24.94
C LEU A 7 -8.25 8.85 -26.18
N GLU A 8 -7.75 8.52 -27.38
CA GLU A 8 -8.36 8.92 -28.66
C GLU A 8 -9.74 8.25 -28.85
N GLU A 9 -9.86 6.95 -28.59
CA GLU A 9 -11.13 6.21 -28.71
C GLU A 9 -12.16 6.68 -27.67
N LEU A 10 -11.74 6.92 -26.43
CA LEU A 10 -12.60 7.51 -25.42
C LEU A 10 -13.11 8.88 -25.87
N GLY A 11 -12.22 9.71 -26.42
CA GLY A 11 -12.56 11.04 -26.92
C GLY A 11 -13.64 11.01 -28.00
N LYS A 12 -13.55 10.06 -28.95
CA LYS A 12 -14.58 9.83 -29.97
C LYS A 12 -15.94 9.45 -29.37
N VAL A 13 -15.95 8.59 -28.34
CA VAL A 13 -17.18 8.14 -27.69
C VAL A 13 -17.89 9.27 -26.96
N ILE A 14 -17.13 10.15 -26.29
CA ILE A 14 -17.71 11.25 -25.49
C ILE A 14 -17.85 12.56 -26.27
N GLY A 15 -17.37 12.60 -27.52
CA GLY A 15 -17.41 13.80 -28.37
C GLY A 15 -16.45 14.91 -27.91
N GLN A 16 -15.32 14.55 -27.31
CA GLN A 16 -14.32 15.49 -26.78
C GLN A 16 -12.91 15.02 -27.12
N GLU A 17 -12.12 15.86 -27.78
CA GLU A 17 -10.71 15.58 -28.04
C GLU A 17 -9.89 15.53 -26.72
N PRO A 18 -8.86 14.66 -26.62
CA PRO A 18 -7.97 14.62 -25.47
C PRO A 18 -7.28 15.97 -25.21
N ASP A 19 -7.44 16.49 -23.99
CA ASP A 19 -6.73 17.68 -23.51
C ASP A 19 -5.43 17.26 -22.80
N TYR A 20 -4.33 17.25 -23.56
CA TYR A 20 -3.02 16.84 -23.05
C TYR A 20 -2.40 17.84 -22.08
N ASP A 21 -2.78 19.12 -22.10
CA ASP A 21 -2.31 20.11 -21.13
C ASP A 21 -3.00 19.91 -19.78
N LYS A 22 -4.30 19.58 -19.79
CA LYS A 22 -5.01 19.16 -18.58
C LYS A 22 -4.43 17.87 -18.00
N LEU A 23 -4.11 16.90 -18.85
CA LEU A 23 -3.43 15.67 -18.42
C LEU A 23 -2.07 16.00 -17.78
N ARG A 24 -1.25 16.84 -18.42
CA ARG A 24 0.05 17.27 -17.91
C ARG A 24 -0.05 17.87 -16.51
N ARG A 25 -0.99 18.80 -16.29
CA ARG A 25 -1.25 19.40 -14.97
C ARG A 25 -1.64 18.37 -13.91
N ALA A 26 -2.43 17.36 -14.27
CA ALA A 26 -2.81 16.28 -13.37
C ALA A 26 -1.60 15.41 -12.99
N LEU A 27 -0.69 15.14 -13.94
CA LEU A 27 0.54 14.38 -13.70
C LEU A 27 1.53 15.18 -12.83
N GLU A 28 1.64 16.49 -13.01
CA GLU A 28 2.48 17.36 -12.17
C GLU A 28 2.03 17.35 -10.70
N ILE A 29 0.73 17.29 -10.45
CA ILE A 29 0.17 17.09 -9.10
C ILE A 29 0.66 15.77 -8.50
N GLU A 30 0.57 14.67 -9.25
CA GLU A 30 1.03 13.36 -8.79
C GLU A 30 2.54 13.33 -8.55
N ASN A 31 3.34 13.99 -9.40
CA ASN A 31 4.78 14.11 -9.24
C ASN A 31 5.14 14.88 -7.96
N LYS A 32 4.42 15.96 -7.64
CA LYS A 32 4.63 16.72 -6.40
C LYS A 32 4.37 15.86 -5.16
N ILE A 33 3.41 14.95 -5.23
CA ILE A 33 3.01 14.08 -4.11
C ILE A 33 4.06 13.01 -3.81
N PHE A 34 4.82 12.57 -4.82
CA PHE A 34 5.78 11.48 -4.71
C PHE A 34 6.77 11.64 -3.55
N SER A 35 7.37 12.82 -3.38
CA SER A 35 8.33 13.07 -2.30
C SER A 35 7.70 12.93 -0.90
N MET A 36 6.45 13.34 -0.73
CA MET A 36 5.71 13.19 0.53
C MET A 36 5.37 11.73 0.81
N GLN A 37 5.00 10.97 -0.22
CA GLN A 37 4.78 9.53 -0.10
C GLN A 37 6.04 8.81 0.35
N MET A 38 7.18 9.10 -0.29
CA MET A 38 8.47 8.54 0.10
C MET A 38 8.87 8.93 1.52
N GLU A 39 8.67 10.19 1.91
CA GLU A 39 9.01 10.64 3.27
C GLU A 39 8.12 9.98 4.33
N ILE A 40 6.81 9.84 4.08
CA ILE A 40 5.91 9.06 4.97
C ILE A 40 6.36 7.60 5.06
N PHE A 41 6.79 7.01 3.93
CA PHE A 41 7.27 5.63 3.89
C PHE A 41 8.54 5.46 4.74
N GLU A 42 9.51 6.37 4.62
CA GLU A 42 10.73 6.36 5.44
C GLU A 42 10.42 6.53 6.94
N LEU A 43 9.48 7.41 7.31
CA LEU A 43 9.10 7.63 8.71
C LEU A 43 8.58 6.35 9.38
N LYS A 44 7.99 5.42 8.64
CA LYS A 44 7.51 4.14 9.18
C LYS A 44 8.63 3.23 9.70
N LYS A 45 9.90 3.48 9.36
CA LYS A 45 11.06 2.74 9.90
C LYS A 45 11.39 3.11 11.35
N ALA A 46 10.86 4.22 11.86
CA ALA A 46 11.09 4.66 13.23
C ALA A 46 10.49 3.68 14.26
N LEU A 47 11.08 3.69 15.46
CA LEU A 47 10.64 2.90 16.62
C LEU A 47 10.31 3.87 17.79
N PRO A 48 9.02 4.09 18.12
CA PRO A 48 7.82 3.51 17.48
C PRO A 48 7.49 4.14 16.10
N CYS A 49 6.67 3.46 15.28
CA CYS A 49 6.15 4.02 14.03
C CYS A 49 5.23 5.23 14.32
N PRO A 50 5.44 6.39 13.65
CA PRO A 50 4.61 7.58 13.86
C PRO A 50 3.37 7.63 12.96
N VAL A 51 3.23 6.69 12.03
CA VAL A 51 2.14 6.65 11.03
C VAL A 51 1.05 5.69 11.49
N GLU A 52 -0.19 6.17 11.52
CA GLU A 52 -1.33 5.41 12.00
C GLU A 52 -1.82 4.34 11.01
N ASN A 53 -2.39 3.25 11.52
CA ASN A 53 -2.88 2.14 10.69
C ASN A 53 -3.93 2.58 9.66
N MET A 54 -4.81 3.50 10.05
CA MET A 54 -5.88 4.03 9.20
C MET A 54 -5.35 4.72 7.94
N PHE A 55 -4.12 5.25 7.99
CA PHE A 55 -3.47 5.85 6.83
C PHE A 55 -3.46 4.91 5.63
N ASN A 56 -3.24 3.60 5.84
CA ASN A 56 -3.15 2.64 4.74
C ASN A 56 -4.45 2.58 3.92
N ALA A 57 -5.61 2.57 4.60
CA ALA A 57 -6.93 2.61 3.96
C ALA A 57 -7.20 3.94 3.25
N MET A 58 -6.88 5.05 3.94
CA MET A 58 -7.15 6.39 3.43
C MET A 58 -6.27 6.75 2.24
N ALA A 59 -5.00 6.33 2.26
CA ALA A 59 -4.09 6.50 1.13
C ALA A 59 -4.55 5.69 -0.10
N ALA A 60 -5.05 4.47 0.09
CA ALA A 60 -5.66 3.70 -1.00
C ALA A 60 -6.88 4.41 -1.60
N ALA A 61 -7.77 4.96 -0.75
CA ALA A 61 -8.90 5.76 -1.20
C ALA A 61 -8.46 7.04 -1.94
N ALA A 62 -7.46 7.75 -1.42
CA ALA A 62 -6.91 8.95 -2.04
C ALA A 62 -6.29 8.65 -3.43
N ALA A 63 -5.61 7.50 -3.58
CA ALA A 63 -5.07 7.07 -4.86
C ALA A 63 -6.17 6.86 -5.92
N ILE A 64 -7.33 6.32 -5.53
CA ILE A 64 -8.45 6.02 -6.44
C ILE A 64 -9.27 7.28 -6.74
N TYR A 65 -9.70 8.02 -5.72
CA TYR A 65 -10.70 9.07 -5.87
C TYR A 65 -10.11 10.46 -6.13
N LEU A 66 -8.86 10.70 -5.71
CA LEU A 66 -8.22 12.02 -5.78
C LEU A 66 -7.08 12.10 -6.79
N SER A 67 -6.91 11.09 -7.66
CA SER A 67 -5.86 11.06 -8.67
C SER A 67 -5.87 12.31 -9.56
N GLY A 68 -4.73 13.00 -9.64
CA GLY A 68 -4.56 14.21 -10.43
C GLY A 68 -5.31 15.44 -9.89
N ARG A 69 -5.76 15.41 -8.63
CA ARG A 69 -6.52 16.49 -7.99
C ARG A 69 -5.72 17.19 -6.89
N PRO A 70 -5.85 18.53 -6.74
CA PRO A 70 -5.11 19.28 -5.73
C PRO A 70 -5.43 18.85 -4.29
N GLU A 71 -6.64 18.33 -4.02
CA GLU A 71 -7.03 17.82 -2.70
C GLU A 71 -6.14 16.67 -2.23
N LYS A 72 -5.55 15.90 -3.16
CA LYS A 72 -4.60 14.84 -2.82
C LYS A 72 -3.29 15.41 -2.27
N ILE A 73 -2.87 16.59 -2.74
CA ILE A 73 -1.70 17.29 -2.18
C ILE A 73 -1.97 17.63 -0.72
N THR A 74 -3.11 18.26 -0.44
CA THR A 74 -3.50 18.63 0.94
C THR A 74 -3.56 17.41 1.84
N PHE A 75 -4.14 16.30 1.38
CA PHE A 75 -4.15 15.04 2.12
C PHE A 75 -2.74 14.58 2.53
N TYR A 76 -1.80 14.49 1.59
CA TYR A 76 -0.45 14.03 1.91
C TYR A 76 0.36 15.04 2.73
N GLU A 77 0.18 16.35 2.50
CA GLU A 77 0.79 17.40 3.32
C GLU A 77 0.34 17.30 4.79
N GLU A 78 -0.96 17.11 5.03
CA GLU A 78 -1.51 16.95 6.38
C GLU A 78 -1.03 15.66 7.05
N MET A 79 -1.07 14.52 6.35
CA MET A 79 -0.61 13.23 6.89
C MET A 79 0.88 13.25 7.22
N LEU A 80 1.71 13.85 6.36
CA LEU A 80 3.14 14.01 6.61
C LEU A 80 3.41 14.90 7.82
N ASN A 81 2.67 16.00 7.97
CA ASN A 81 2.82 16.89 9.12
C ASN A 81 2.50 16.19 10.44
N VAL A 82 1.40 15.42 10.49
CA VAL A 82 1.03 14.63 11.67
C VAL A 82 2.11 13.58 11.98
N ALA A 83 2.59 12.86 10.97
CA ALA A 83 3.65 11.87 11.15
C ALA A 83 4.96 12.50 11.67
N LYS A 84 5.38 13.65 11.13
CA LYS A 84 6.57 14.38 11.59
C LYS A 84 6.46 14.87 13.04
N GLN A 85 5.27 15.33 13.43
CA GLN A 85 5.01 15.75 14.81
C GLN A 85 5.20 14.58 15.78
N ARG A 86 4.54 13.44 15.50
CA ARG A 86 4.66 12.21 16.30
C ARG A 86 6.10 11.68 16.33
N TYR A 87 6.78 11.68 15.18
CA TYR A 87 8.19 11.29 15.09
C TYR A 87 9.10 12.14 15.98
N THR A 88 8.92 13.46 15.97
CA THR A 88 9.70 14.39 16.80
C THR A 88 9.48 14.16 18.30
N LEU A 89 8.24 13.85 18.69
CA LEU A 89 7.86 13.54 20.07
C LEU A 89 8.24 12.12 20.49
N LYS A 90 8.68 11.26 19.56
CA LYS A 90 8.89 9.82 19.76
C LYS A 90 7.64 9.10 20.28
N GLU A 91 6.48 9.53 19.80
CA GLU A 91 5.18 8.99 20.19
C GLU A 91 4.64 8.07 19.10
N HIS A 92 4.06 6.94 19.51
CA HIS A 92 3.18 6.16 18.66
C HIS A 92 1.80 6.83 18.60
N HIS A 93 1.01 6.55 17.56
CA HIS A 93 -0.27 7.23 17.37
C HIS A 93 -1.39 6.76 18.31
N ALA A 94 -1.29 5.58 18.91
CA ALA A 94 -2.39 4.97 19.65
C ALA A 94 -2.00 4.26 20.97
N GLY A 95 -0.73 4.30 21.37
CA GLY A 95 -0.27 3.74 22.64
C GLY A 95 1.18 3.29 22.62
N GLU A 96 1.43 2.06 23.02
CA GLU A 96 2.73 1.41 22.88
C GLU A 96 2.73 0.55 21.62
N GLU A 97 3.71 0.75 20.74
CA GLU A 97 3.95 -0.15 19.62
C GLU A 97 4.61 -1.43 20.13
N LYS A 98 3.90 -2.56 20.03
CA LYS A 98 4.37 -3.87 20.48
C LYS A 98 4.71 -4.83 19.36
N ILE A 99 4.01 -4.71 18.23
CA ILE A 99 4.15 -5.60 17.09
C ILE A 99 4.15 -4.78 15.80
N ARG A 100 5.17 -4.96 14.97
CA ARG A 100 5.31 -4.33 13.66
C ARG A 100 4.97 -5.34 12.58
N SER A 101 3.81 -5.19 11.96
CA SER A 101 3.31 -6.10 10.94
C SER A 101 3.38 -5.49 9.53
N ILE A 102 3.80 -6.29 8.56
CA ILE A 102 3.66 -5.98 7.14
C ILE A 102 2.51 -6.78 6.55
N TRP A 103 1.66 -6.11 5.78
CA TRP A 103 0.53 -6.72 5.10
C TRP A 103 0.82 -6.72 3.61
N PRO A 104 1.53 -7.72 3.06
CA PRO A 104 1.99 -7.67 1.66
C PRO A 104 0.83 -7.66 0.65
N TYR A 105 -0.40 -7.84 1.13
CA TYR A 105 -1.65 -7.79 0.38
C TYR A 105 -2.65 -6.84 1.04
N MET A 106 -3.79 -6.63 0.38
CA MET A 106 -4.81 -5.67 0.79
C MET A 106 -5.21 -5.82 2.26
N ILE A 107 -5.31 -4.71 2.99
CA ILE A 107 -6.01 -4.70 4.27
C ILE A 107 -7.49 -5.05 4.11
N ILE A 108 -8.19 -5.17 5.24
CA ILE A 108 -9.61 -5.52 5.29
C ILE A 108 -10.46 -4.25 5.17
N PHE A 109 -11.27 -4.17 4.11
CA PHE A 109 -12.09 -3.01 3.78
C PHE A 109 -13.54 -3.09 4.26
N PHE A 110 -14.06 -4.29 4.56
CA PHE A 110 -15.44 -4.43 5.08
C PHE A 110 -15.61 -3.87 6.50
N ASP A 111 -14.52 -3.62 7.22
CA ASP A 111 -14.51 -3.02 8.55
C ASP A 111 -13.16 -2.33 8.83
N LEU A 112 -13.11 -1.01 8.61
CA LEU A 112 -11.91 -0.21 8.89
C LEU A 112 -11.66 0.01 10.39
N SER A 113 -12.64 -0.28 11.26
CA SER A 113 -12.42 -0.22 12.71
C SER A 113 -11.39 -1.24 13.19
N LEU A 114 -11.06 -2.24 12.36
CA LEU A 114 -9.96 -3.16 12.57
C LEU A 114 -8.62 -2.44 12.72
N CYS A 115 -8.37 -1.34 12.00
CA CYS A 115 -7.13 -0.57 12.13
C CYS A 115 -6.96 -0.05 13.57
N GLU A 116 -7.99 0.62 14.10
CA GLU A 116 -8.01 1.13 15.48
C GLU A 116 -7.96 0.01 16.52
N TRP A 117 -8.61 -1.12 16.23
CA TRP A 117 -8.61 -2.27 17.13
C TRP A 117 -7.20 -2.91 17.24
N LEU A 118 -6.48 -3.06 16.13
CA LEU A 118 -5.11 -3.57 16.13
C LEU A 118 -4.19 -2.69 16.98
N ASP A 119 -4.36 -1.38 16.85
CA ASP A 119 -3.60 -0.40 17.59
C ASP A 119 -3.87 -0.47 19.09
N ARG A 120 -5.14 -0.33 19.50
CA ARG A 120 -5.51 -0.17 20.90
C ARG A 120 -5.45 -1.46 21.70
N GLU A 121 -5.81 -2.59 21.08
CA GLU A 121 -5.93 -3.86 21.79
C GLU A 121 -4.65 -4.69 21.72
N LEU A 122 -3.87 -4.55 20.65
CA LEU A 122 -2.68 -5.37 20.42
C LEU A 122 -1.38 -4.57 20.35
N GLY A 123 -1.43 -3.24 20.20
CA GLY A 123 -0.23 -2.46 19.87
C GLY A 123 0.39 -2.90 18.56
N MET A 124 -0.42 -3.38 17.60
CA MET A 124 0.04 -3.92 16.32
C MET A 124 -0.06 -2.86 15.22
N SER A 125 1.09 -2.36 14.78
CA SER A 125 1.19 -1.45 13.65
C SER A 125 1.09 -2.21 12.32
N ILE A 126 0.31 -1.67 11.39
CA ILE A 126 0.32 -2.01 9.96
C ILE A 126 1.29 -1.03 9.30
N LEU A 127 2.53 -1.47 9.11
CA LEU A 127 3.56 -0.64 8.50
C LEU A 127 3.13 -0.21 7.11
N PHE A 128 2.68 -1.13 6.27
CA PHE A 128 2.09 -0.82 4.97
C PHE A 128 1.33 -2.01 4.42
N ASP A 129 0.50 -1.72 3.44
CA ASP A 129 -0.13 -2.72 2.58
C ASP A 129 0.22 -2.53 1.10
N ILE A 130 -0.27 -3.42 0.24
CA ILE A 130 0.02 -3.42 -1.21
C ILE A 130 -0.21 -2.05 -1.88
N PHE A 131 -1.09 -1.20 -1.37
CA PHE A 131 -1.34 0.13 -1.94
C PHE A 131 -0.35 1.21 -1.48
N ASN A 132 0.54 0.89 -0.53
CA ASN A 132 1.33 1.86 0.21
C ASN A 132 2.86 1.65 0.15
N TYR A 133 3.34 0.64 -0.58
CA TYR A 133 4.78 0.41 -0.80
C TYR A 133 5.19 0.30 -2.27
N ASN A 134 4.23 0.38 -3.20
CA ASN A 134 4.50 0.35 -4.65
C ASN A 134 4.65 1.78 -5.18
N PHE A 135 5.90 2.22 -5.31
CA PHE A 135 6.24 3.55 -5.80
C PHE A 135 6.80 3.46 -7.22
N ALA A 136 6.42 4.43 -8.05
CA ALA A 136 6.94 4.61 -9.39
C ALA A 136 7.53 6.00 -9.51
N GLU A 137 8.64 6.12 -10.25
CA GLU A 137 9.31 7.39 -10.48
C GLU A 137 8.36 8.45 -11.07
N PRO A 138 8.57 9.74 -10.75
CA PRO A 138 7.84 10.84 -11.35
C PRO A 138 7.87 10.81 -12.89
N ILE A 139 6.75 11.14 -13.52
CA ILE A 139 6.64 11.15 -14.99
C ILE A 139 7.25 12.45 -15.53
N ASP A 140 8.08 12.38 -16.56
CA ASP A 140 8.56 13.60 -17.24
C ASP A 140 7.41 14.32 -17.94
N THR A 141 7.02 15.48 -17.38
CA THR A 141 5.98 16.36 -17.90
C THR A 141 6.56 17.58 -18.62
N THR A 142 7.88 17.66 -18.83
CA THR A 142 8.56 18.82 -19.43
C THR A 142 8.97 18.59 -20.89
N SER A 143 9.15 17.33 -21.27
CA SER A 143 9.48 16.91 -22.63
C SER A 143 8.24 16.80 -23.53
N ASP A 144 8.34 16.04 -24.62
CA ASP A 144 7.26 15.79 -25.56
C ASP A 144 6.15 14.86 -25.00
N LEU A 145 5.03 14.82 -25.74
CA LEU A 145 3.88 13.99 -25.40
C LEU A 145 4.22 12.50 -25.35
N GLU A 146 5.11 12.03 -26.23
CA GLU A 146 5.46 10.61 -26.29
C GLU A 146 6.20 10.17 -25.03
N THR A 147 7.15 10.98 -24.57
CA THR A 147 7.90 10.79 -23.32
C THR A 147 6.95 10.75 -22.13
N MET A 148 6.00 11.68 -22.05
CA MET A 148 5.01 11.73 -20.97
C MET A 148 4.11 10.48 -20.96
N LEU A 149 3.61 10.05 -22.13
CA LEU A 149 2.77 8.85 -22.25
C LEU A 149 3.57 7.56 -21.97
N ASN A 150 4.85 7.51 -22.32
CA ASN A 150 5.73 6.40 -21.98
C ASN A 150 5.96 6.33 -20.46
N GLY A 151 6.15 7.46 -19.79
CA GLY A 151 6.22 7.52 -18.33
C GLY A 151 4.92 7.01 -17.67
N MET A 152 3.75 7.35 -18.21
CA MET A 152 2.48 6.79 -17.73
C MET A 152 2.40 5.27 -17.91
N ALA A 153 2.92 4.74 -19.02
CA ALA A 153 2.96 3.30 -19.26
C ALA A 153 3.84 2.58 -18.23
N ILE A 154 5.05 3.10 -17.98
CA ILE A 154 5.96 2.56 -16.97
C ILE A 154 5.30 2.59 -15.58
N LYS A 155 4.75 3.74 -15.18
CA LYS A 155 4.04 3.88 -13.90
C LYS A 155 2.86 2.92 -13.75
N THR A 156 2.19 2.57 -14.85
CA THR A 156 1.10 1.58 -14.84
C THR A 156 1.64 0.16 -14.63
N MET A 157 2.81 -0.17 -15.17
CA MET A 157 3.46 -1.47 -14.95
C MET A 157 3.97 -1.63 -13.51
N GLU A 158 4.38 -0.52 -12.89
CA GLU A 158 4.78 -0.46 -11.47
C GLU A 158 3.60 -0.40 -10.49
N ALA A 159 2.36 -0.34 -10.99
CA ALA A 159 1.17 -0.27 -10.14
C ALA A 159 1.02 -1.56 -9.31
N PRO A 160 0.45 -1.46 -8.10
CA PRO A 160 0.20 -2.63 -7.26
C PRO A 160 -0.65 -3.67 -7.99
N MET A 161 -0.40 -4.94 -7.70
CA MET A 161 -0.90 -6.13 -8.39
C MET A 161 -0.32 -6.32 -9.80
N VAL A 162 -0.12 -5.26 -10.60
CA VAL A 162 0.53 -5.36 -11.92
C VAL A 162 2.01 -5.71 -11.75
N LYS A 163 2.76 -4.91 -10.98
CA LYS A 163 4.19 -5.11 -10.73
C LYS A 163 4.46 -6.53 -10.22
N GLN A 164 3.71 -6.96 -9.21
CA GLN A 164 3.92 -8.27 -8.62
C GLN A 164 3.54 -9.41 -9.61
N SER A 165 2.52 -9.22 -10.46
CA SER A 165 2.06 -10.26 -11.39
C SER A 165 2.77 -10.25 -12.76
N ALA A 166 3.59 -9.25 -13.05
CA ALA A 166 4.30 -9.13 -14.31
C ALA A 166 5.48 -10.12 -14.42
N GLU A 167 6.03 -10.55 -13.29
CA GLU A 167 7.15 -11.48 -13.21
C GLU A 167 6.80 -12.75 -12.42
N PHE A 168 7.73 -13.70 -12.38
CA PHE A 168 7.63 -14.81 -11.43
C PHE A 168 7.78 -14.30 -9.98
N TYR A 169 7.29 -15.09 -9.02
CA TYR A 169 7.19 -14.69 -7.62
C TYR A 169 8.53 -14.31 -6.95
N TYR A 170 9.70 -14.67 -7.52
CA TYR A 170 11.01 -14.44 -6.92
C TYR A 170 11.25 -12.99 -6.53
N SER A 171 11.05 -12.04 -7.45
CA SER A 171 11.25 -10.60 -7.19
C SER A 171 10.39 -10.10 -6.03
N PHE A 172 9.15 -10.61 -5.93
CA PHE A 172 8.23 -10.30 -4.83
C PHE A 172 8.69 -10.90 -3.49
N ILE A 173 9.20 -12.14 -3.48
CA ILE A 173 9.74 -12.76 -2.26
C ILE A 173 10.97 -11.98 -1.77
N ASP A 174 11.90 -11.65 -2.66
CA ASP A 174 13.11 -10.91 -2.34
C ASP A 174 12.79 -9.51 -1.79
N GLU A 175 11.82 -8.81 -2.41
CA GLU A 175 11.31 -7.52 -1.94
C GLU A 175 10.71 -7.63 -0.53
N CYS A 176 9.87 -8.64 -0.26
CA CYS A 176 9.31 -8.87 1.07
C CYS A 176 10.40 -9.16 2.13
N VAL A 177 11.39 -10.00 1.80
CA VAL A 177 12.50 -10.30 2.71
C VAL A 177 13.33 -9.04 2.99
N HIS A 178 13.57 -8.21 1.98
CA HIS A 178 14.25 -6.93 2.14
C HIS A 178 13.46 -5.98 3.04
N LEU A 179 12.18 -5.78 2.75
CA LEU A 179 11.28 -4.92 3.50
C LEU A 179 11.12 -5.37 4.96
N ALA A 180 11.12 -6.68 5.23
CA ALA A 180 11.10 -7.21 6.58
C ALA A 180 12.30 -6.75 7.41
N LYS A 181 13.51 -6.79 6.82
CA LYS A 181 14.76 -6.32 7.45
C LYS A 181 14.75 -4.80 7.61
N GLU A 182 14.44 -4.09 6.54
CA GLU A 182 14.51 -2.64 6.46
C GLU A 182 13.57 -1.95 7.46
N PHE A 183 12.38 -2.51 7.66
CA PHE A 183 11.37 -1.94 8.56
C PHE A 183 11.36 -2.57 9.96
N SER A 184 12.30 -3.48 10.25
CA SER A 184 12.33 -4.23 11.52
C SER A 184 10.97 -4.84 11.84
N ALA A 185 10.40 -5.57 10.87
CA ALA A 185 9.09 -6.19 11.02
C ALA A 185 9.16 -7.43 11.91
N ASP A 186 8.17 -7.58 12.80
CA ASP A 186 8.05 -8.75 13.68
C ASP A 186 7.29 -9.89 13.03
N CYS A 187 6.39 -9.58 12.10
CA CYS A 187 5.60 -10.58 11.39
C CYS A 187 5.01 -10.06 10.08
N TYR A 188 4.50 -10.99 9.29
CA TYR A 188 3.64 -10.69 8.15
C TYR A 188 2.20 -11.15 8.41
N VAL A 189 1.21 -10.42 7.90
CA VAL A 189 -0.20 -10.84 7.86
C VAL A 189 -0.66 -10.84 6.41
N PHE A 190 -0.87 -12.04 5.86
CA PHE A 190 -1.32 -12.23 4.49
C PHE A 190 -2.84 -12.45 4.45
N THR A 191 -3.54 -11.53 3.80
CA THR A 191 -4.98 -11.59 3.53
C THR A 191 -5.22 -12.25 2.17
N SER A 192 -5.52 -13.55 2.20
CA SER A 192 -5.89 -14.33 1.01
C SER A 192 -7.29 -13.96 0.54
N HIS A 193 -7.38 -12.89 -0.24
CA HIS A 193 -8.63 -12.46 -0.86
C HIS A 193 -9.10 -13.49 -1.90
N ILE A 194 -10.29 -14.07 -1.69
CA ILE A 194 -10.84 -15.12 -2.57
C ILE A 194 -10.99 -14.70 -4.05
N GLY A 195 -11.22 -13.41 -4.30
CA GLY A 195 -11.32 -12.87 -5.66
C GLY A 195 -9.98 -12.79 -6.39
N CYS A 196 -8.86 -12.73 -5.66
CA CYS A 196 -7.55 -12.56 -6.26
C CYS A 196 -6.79 -13.89 -6.38
N LYS A 197 -6.83 -14.49 -7.58
CA LYS A 197 -6.19 -15.78 -7.85
C LYS A 197 -4.73 -15.68 -8.30
N GLN A 198 -4.28 -14.48 -8.65
CA GLN A 198 -2.94 -14.23 -9.20
C GLN A 198 -1.82 -14.72 -8.26
N PHE A 199 -2.04 -14.64 -6.94
CA PHE A 199 -1.05 -15.00 -5.92
C PHE A 199 -1.41 -16.25 -5.12
N GLY A 200 -2.38 -17.07 -5.55
CA GLY A 200 -2.93 -18.14 -4.71
C GLY A 200 -1.90 -19.17 -4.18
N SER A 201 -0.81 -19.43 -4.91
CA SER A 201 0.23 -20.38 -4.52
C SER A 201 1.45 -19.76 -3.81
N VAL A 202 1.56 -18.42 -3.79
CA VAL A 202 2.74 -17.70 -3.30
C VAL A 202 2.83 -17.61 -1.76
N PRO A 203 1.74 -17.51 -0.98
CA PRO A 203 1.83 -17.31 0.47
C PRO A 203 2.64 -18.36 1.21
N GLN A 204 2.58 -19.63 0.79
CA GLN A 204 3.35 -20.69 1.45
C GLN A 204 4.86 -20.50 1.21
N ILE A 205 5.24 -20.15 -0.02
CA ILE A 205 6.64 -19.87 -0.39
C ILE A 205 7.15 -18.66 0.38
N LEU A 206 6.34 -17.60 0.46
CA LEU A 206 6.68 -16.40 1.24
C LEU A 206 6.87 -16.71 2.73
N ARG A 207 5.99 -17.54 3.32
CA ARG A 207 6.14 -17.95 4.72
C ARG A 207 7.47 -18.64 4.98
N GLU A 208 7.86 -19.55 4.09
CA GLU A 208 9.12 -20.31 4.21
C GLU A 208 10.32 -19.38 4.06
N ALA A 209 10.33 -18.50 3.05
CA ALA A 209 11.38 -17.52 2.86
C ALA A 209 11.53 -16.57 4.06
N LEU A 210 10.42 -16.04 4.60
CA LEU A 210 10.46 -15.17 5.78
C LEU A 210 11.04 -15.90 7.00
N ARG A 211 10.65 -17.15 7.23
CA ARG A 211 11.20 -17.96 8.33
C ARG A 211 12.70 -18.20 8.14
N ASP A 212 13.13 -18.57 6.93
CA ASP A 212 14.48 -19.05 6.69
C ASP A 212 15.49 -17.88 6.54
N GLU A 213 15.07 -16.74 5.96
CA GLU A 213 15.96 -15.60 5.65
C GLU A 213 15.96 -14.48 6.71
N VAL A 214 14.87 -14.33 7.46
CA VAL A 214 14.72 -13.26 8.48
C VAL A 214 14.19 -13.75 9.82
N GLY A 215 13.78 -15.01 9.94
CA GLY A 215 13.35 -15.59 11.21
C GLY A 215 11.98 -15.11 11.71
N ILE A 216 11.14 -14.50 10.86
CA ILE A 216 9.84 -13.96 11.27
C ILE A 216 8.67 -14.81 10.76
N PRO A 217 7.57 -14.95 11.54
CA PRO A 217 6.42 -15.73 11.12
C PRO A 217 5.46 -14.94 10.23
N MET A 218 4.60 -15.67 9.50
CA MET A 218 3.52 -15.10 8.71
C MET A 218 2.16 -15.76 9.02
N LEU A 219 1.17 -14.95 9.39
CA LEU A 219 -0.23 -15.36 9.50
C LEU A 219 -0.89 -15.34 8.12
N LEU A 220 -1.65 -16.39 7.79
CA LEU A 220 -2.50 -16.45 6.60
C LEU A 220 -3.97 -16.42 7.02
N ILE A 221 -4.75 -15.52 6.42
CA ILE A 221 -6.19 -15.42 6.65
C ILE A 221 -6.90 -15.53 5.30
N ASP A 222 -7.73 -16.55 5.12
CA ASP A 222 -8.64 -16.64 3.99
C ASP A 222 -9.89 -15.80 4.26
N LEU A 223 -10.19 -14.86 3.37
CA LEU A 223 -11.36 -13.98 3.49
C LEU A 223 -11.73 -13.34 2.15
N ASP A 224 -12.83 -12.59 2.15
CA ASP A 224 -13.08 -11.55 1.18
C ASP A 224 -12.84 -10.20 1.87
N VAL A 225 -11.92 -9.37 1.37
CA VAL A 225 -11.54 -8.10 2.02
C VAL A 225 -12.69 -7.08 2.00
N GLY A 226 -13.66 -7.22 1.09
CA GLY A 226 -14.84 -6.37 0.98
C GLY A 226 -16.13 -7.02 1.50
N ASP A 227 -16.11 -8.31 1.86
CA ASP A 227 -17.31 -9.05 2.25
C ASP A 227 -17.12 -9.95 3.48
N LYS A 228 -17.68 -9.49 4.61
CA LYS A 228 -17.65 -10.21 5.89
C LYS A 228 -18.44 -11.53 5.91
N ARG A 229 -19.24 -11.86 4.87
CA ARG A 229 -20.04 -13.09 4.82
C ARG A 229 -19.18 -14.35 4.69
N MET A 230 -18.00 -14.23 4.08
CA MET A 230 -17.05 -15.34 3.96
C MET A 230 -16.34 -15.61 5.30
N THR A 231 -15.71 -14.58 5.84
CA THR A 231 -14.97 -14.65 7.12
C THR A 231 -15.38 -13.48 7.98
N SER A 232 -16.11 -13.76 9.07
CA SER A 232 -16.59 -12.71 9.97
C SER A 232 -15.46 -11.96 10.65
N GLU A 233 -15.70 -10.70 11.00
CA GLU A 233 -14.78 -9.86 11.79
C GLU A 233 -14.31 -10.55 13.08
N LYS A 234 -15.22 -11.26 13.78
CA LYS A 234 -14.86 -12.03 14.98
C LYS A 234 -13.80 -13.08 14.69
N ILE A 235 -13.94 -13.85 13.60
CA ILE A 235 -12.97 -14.89 13.22
C ILE A 235 -11.62 -14.26 12.87
N VAL A 236 -11.62 -13.13 12.16
CA VAL A 236 -10.39 -12.38 11.85
C VAL A 236 -9.70 -11.95 13.14
N LYS A 237 -10.42 -11.29 14.05
CA LYS A 237 -9.90 -10.82 15.34
C LYS A 237 -9.36 -11.96 16.19
N ASP A 238 -10.06 -13.09 16.25
CA ASP A 238 -9.63 -14.27 17.01
C ASP A 238 -8.32 -14.86 16.44
N LYS A 239 -8.20 -14.97 15.12
CA LYS A 239 -6.97 -15.45 14.46
C LYS A 239 -5.77 -14.53 14.72
N ILE A 240 -5.97 -13.21 14.57
CA ILE A 240 -4.91 -12.22 14.81
C ILE A 240 -4.50 -12.22 16.29
N LYS A 241 -5.46 -12.27 17.23
CA LYS A 241 -5.19 -12.36 18.67
C LYS A 241 -4.35 -13.57 19.03
N LEU A 242 -4.74 -14.75 18.55
CA LEU A 242 -4.00 -15.98 18.81
C LEU A 242 -2.59 -15.92 18.23
N PHE A 243 -2.43 -15.34 17.04
CA PHE A 243 -1.12 -15.15 16.43
C PHE A 243 -0.25 -14.16 17.21
N ALA A 244 -0.80 -13.00 17.60
CA ALA A 244 -0.09 -12.00 18.38
C ALA A 244 0.45 -12.54 19.71
N GLN A 245 -0.28 -13.45 20.37
CA GLN A 245 0.17 -14.14 21.59
C GLN A 245 1.42 -15.00 21.40
N THR A 246 1.77 -15.38 20.15
CA THR A 246 2.99 -16.13 19.85
C THR A 246 4.20 -15.24 19.58
N LEU A 247 3.98 -13.91 19.46
CA LEU A 247 5.03 -12.92 19.17
C LEU A 247 5.52 -12.18 20.43
N LEU A 248 4.65 -12.08 21.44
CA LEU A 248 4.90 -11.43 22.74
C LEU A 248 5.46 -12.44 23.76
#